data_AF-A0A951FEM1-F1
#
_entry.id   AF-A0A951FEM1-F1
#
_cell.length_a   1.000
_cell.length_b   1.000
_cell.length_c   1.000
_cell.angle_alpha   90.00
_cell.angle_beta   90.00
_cell.angle_gamma   90.00
#
_symmetry.space_group_name_H-M   'P 1'
#
loop_
_entity.id
_entity.type
_entity.pdbx_description
1 polymer ?
#
loop_
_entity_poly.entity_id
_entity_poly.type
_entity_poly.pdbx_seq_one_letter_code
_entity_poly.pdbx_strand_id
1 'polypeptide(L)'
;MTRLEIQSAIQQALTAGGAVVALESTVIAHGLPHPRNQETAYALEAAVREYGAQPATIGVVRGVPTIGLDDATIERFAQGQNVLKLSRRDLGLAIATQQDGATTVAGTMALAHAAGIEVFATGGIGGVHRGATESWDVSADLTELGRTPVLVVCAGAKSILDLPATLEVLETLGVPVVGYGTDEFPAFYSESSGLRLTARADTP
;
A
#
# COMPACT_ATOMS: atom_id res chain seq x y z
N MET A 1 -18.46 -16.90 -1.15
CA MET A 1 -17.19 -16.34 -1.62
C MET A 1 -17.36 -14.84 -1.72
N THR A 2 -16.49 -14.05 -1.10
CA THR A 2 -16.48 -12.59 -1.28
C THR A 2 -16.18 -12.31 -2.75
N ARG A 3 -17.06 -11.57 -3.42
CA ARG A 3 -16.86 -11.16 -4.82
C ARG A 3 -15.76 -10.12 -4.87
N LEU A 4 -14.63 -10.46 -5.49
CA LEU A 4 -13.57 -9.52 -5.87
C LEU A 4 -13.89 -8.98 -7.26
N GLU A 5 -13.95 -7.67 -7.44
CA GLU A 5 -14.10 -7.05 -8.75
C GLU A 5 -12.74 -6.60 -9.27
N ILE A 6 -12.37 -7.08 -10.46
CA ILE A 6 -11.12 -6.74 -11.12
C ILE A 6 -11.47 -6.06 -12.44
N GLN A 7 -10.93 -4.86 -12.66
CA GLN A 7 -11.13 -4.15 -13.92
C GLN A 7 -10.61 -4.98 -15.10
N SER A 8 -11.32 -4.94 -16.23
CA SER A 8 -11.01 -5.78 -17.40
C SER A 8 -9.58 -5.63 -17.90
N ALA A 9 -9.03 -4.41 -17.93
CA ALA A 9 -7.65 -4.16 -18.34
C ALA A 9 -6.62 -4.86 -17.42
N ILE A 10 -6.87 -4.87 -16.11
CA ILE A 10 -6.02 -5.54 -15.12
C ILE A 10 -6.15 -7.06 -15.26
N GLN A 11 -7.37 -7.58 -15.39
CA GLN A 11 -7.61 -9.00 -15.61
C GLN A 11 -6.91 -9.51 -16.89
N GLN A 12 -6.95 -8.71 -17.96
CA GLN A 12 -6.27 -9.02 -19.21
C GLN A 12 -4.75 -9.03 -19.04
N ALA A 13 -4.18 -8.01 -18.39
CA ALA A 13 -2.74 -7.96 -18.10
C ALA A 13 -2.29 -9.19 -17.30
N LEU A 14 -3.00 -9.55 -16.22
CA LEU A 14 -2.70 -10.73 -15.40
C LEU A 14 -2.77 -12.02 -16.22
N THR A 15 -3.84 -12.19 -17.01
CA THR A 15 -4.03 -13.41 -17.83
C THR A 15 -2.97 -13.55 -18.92
N ALA A 16 -2.47 -12.43 -19.44
CA ALA A 16 -1.40 -12.41 -20.43
C ALA A 16 0.02 -12.52 -19.83
N GLY A 17 0.15 -12.64 -18.49
CA GLY A 17 1.44 -12.61 -17.81
C GLY A 17 2.14 -11.25 -17.85
N GLY A 18 1.37 -10.16 -18.06
CA GLY A 18 1.86 -8.79 -18.06
C GLY A 18 2.08 -8.23 -16.65
N ALA A 19 2.89 -7.18 -16.56
CA ALA A 19 3.19 -6.52 -15.29
C ALA A 19 2.00 -5.70 -14.78
N VAL A 20 1.63 -5.94 -13.52
CA VAL A 20 0.60 -5.16 -12.80
C VAL A 20 1.20 -4.63 -11.50
N VAL A 21 0.99 -3.34 -11.23
CA VAL A 21 1.44 -2.69 -9.99
C VAL A 21 0.22 -2.22 -9.21
N ALA A 22 0.03 -2.78 -8.01
CA ALA A 22 -0.98 -2.30 -7.07
C ALA A 22 -0.63 -0.90 -6.55
N LEU A 23 -1.65 -0.12 -6.23
CA LEU A 23 -1.57 1.21 -5.60
C LEU A 23 -2.62 1.29 -4.47
N GLU A 24 -2.26 1.90 -3.33
CA GLU A 24 -3.20 2.04 -2.20
C GLU A 24 -4.13 3.26 -2.38
N SER A 25 -5.29 3.23 -1.73
CA SER A 25 -6.25 4.34 -1.76
C SER A 25 -6.26 5.19 -0.49
N THR A 26 -5.60 4.78 0.60
CA THR A 26 -5.51 5.62 1.83
C THR A 26 -4.84 6.95 1.56
N VAL A 27 -3.84 7.00 0.66
CA VAL A 27 -3.20 8.26 0.25
C VAL A 27 -4.21 9.24 -0.37
N ILE A 28 -5.26 8.71 -1.01
CA ILE A 28 -6.31 9.48 -1.69
C ILE A 28 -7.30 10.05 -0.66
N ALA A 29 -7.85 9.20 0.22
CA ALA A 29 -8.91 9.63 1.13
C ALA A 29 -8.41 10.25 2.45
N HIS A 30 -7.20 9.91 2.90
CA HIS A 30 -6.71 10.24 4.24
C HIS A 30 -5.26 10.74 4.30
N GLY A 31 -4.49 10.58 3.22
CA GLY A 31 -3.05 10.90 3.22
C GLY A 31 -2.72 12.31 2.74
N LEU A 32 -3.51 12.85 1.81
CA LEU A 32 -3.27 14.15 1.18
C LEU A 32 -4.56 14.99 1.15
N PRO A 33 -4.45 16.34 1.20
CA PRO A 33 -5.62 17.21 1.07
C PRO A 33 -6.12 17.27 -0.38
N HIS A 34 -7.41 17.56 -0.57
CA HIS A 34 -7.98 17.86 -1.88
C HIS A 34 -7.55 19.24 -2.38
N PRO A 35 -7.22 19.42 -3.69
CA PRO A 35 -7.28 18.44 -4.80
C PRO A 35 -6.01 17.60 -4.98
N ARG A 36 -4.98 17.83 -4.16
CA ARG A 36 -3.67 17.20 -4.32
C ARG A 36 -3.73 15.67 -4.24
N ASN A 37 -4.62 15.13 -3.43
CA ASN A 37 -4.87 13.69 -3.33
C ASN A 37 -5.31 13.05 -4.66
N GLN A 38 -6.26 13.67 -5.35
CA GLN A 38 -6.77 13.23 -6.65
C GLN A 38 -5.69 13.34 -7.73
N GLU A 39 -5.01 14.49 -7.80
CA GLU A 39 -3.90 14.70 -8.74
C GLU A 39 -2.80 13.64 -8.55
N THR A 40 -2.48 13.33 -7.30
CA THR A 40 -1.46 12.34 -6.96
C THR A 40 -1.90 10.93 -7.38
N ALA A 41 -3.17 10.56 -7.18
CA ALA A 41 -3.70 9.27 -7.63
C ALA A 41 -3.48 9.08 -9.13
N TYR A 42 -3.88 10.07 -9.94
CA TYR A 42 -3.70 10.03 -11.40
C TYR A 42 -2.22 10.04 -11.81
N ALA A 43 -1.38 10.83 -11.14
CA ALA A 43 0.06 10.86 -11.40
C ALA A 43 0.73 9.50 -11.11
N LEU A 44 0.34 8.81 -10.04
CA LEU A 44 0.84 7.48 -9.73
C LEU A 44 0.45 6.46 -10.80
N GLU A 45 -0.82 6.46 -11.23
CA GLU A 45 -1.23 5.56 -12.32
C GLU A 45 -0.52 5.86 -13.64
N ALA A 46 -0.34 7.15 -13.97
CA ALA A 46 0.38 7.57 -15.16
C ALA A 46 1.86 7.11 -15.13
N ALA A 47 2.53 7.24 -13.98
CA ALA A 47 3.91 6.79 -13.82
C ALA A 47 4.04 5.27 -14.04
N VAL A 48 3.13 4.46 -13.50
CA VAL A 48 3.14 3.01 -13.74
C VAL A 48 2.97 2.69 -15.24
N ARG A 49 2.05 3.39 -15.92
CA ARG A 49 1.82 3.22 -17.37
C ARG A 49 3.03 3.64 -18.21
N GLU A 50 3.75 4.68 -17.80
CA GLU A 50 4.97 5.16 -18.47
C GLU A 50 6.05 4.08 -18.55
N TYR A 51 6.16 3.24 -17.51
CA TYR A 51 7.07 2.10 -17.46
C TYR A 51 6.47 0.80 -18.04
N GLY A 52 5.33 0.88 -18.75
CA GLY A 52 4.74 -0.25 -19.48
C GLY A 52 4.00 -1.26 -18.61
N ALA A 53 3.74 -0.95 -17.34
CA ALA A 53 2.93 -1.79 -16.44
C ALA A 53 1.48 -1.27 -16.34
N GLN A 54 0.56 -2.15 -15.95
CA GLN A 54 -0.83 -1.80 -15.71
C GLN A 54 -1.02 -1.39 -14.24
N PRO A 55 -1.46 -0.15 -13.93
CA PRO A 55 -1.78 0.23 -12.56
C PRO A 55 -3.08 -0.42 -12.10
N ALA A 56 -3.13 -0.74 -10.81
CA ALA A 56 -4.29 -1.24 -10.10
C ALA A 56 -4.46 -0.47 -8.78
N THR A 57 -5.15 0.66 -8.80
CA THR A 57 -5.57 1.35 -7.56
C THR A 57 -6.62 0.50 -6.85
N ILE A 58 -6.41 0.16 -5.57
CA ILE A 58 -7.21 -0.82 -4.84
C ILE A 58 -8.01 -0.15 -3.71
N GLY A 59 -9.29 -0.53 -3.58
CA GLY A 59 -10.18 -0.05 -2.52
C GLY A 59 -11.34 -1.01 -2.28
N VAL A 60 -12.28 -0.60 -1.42
CA VAL A 60 -13.59 -1.24 -1.27
C VAL A 60 -14.66 -0.23 -1.68
N VAL A 61 -15.44 -0.57 -2.71
CA VAL A 61 -16.50 0.29 -3.24
C VAL A 61 -17.85 -0.29 -2.84
N ARG A 62 -18.59 0.39 -1.96
CA ARG A 62 -19.92 -0.06 -1.48
C ARG A 62 -19.92 -1.52 -1.02
N GLY A 63 -18.90 -1.92 -0.26
CA GLY A 63 -18.68 -3.28 0.24
C GLY A 63 -18.12 -4.29 -0.76
N VAL A 64 -17.75 -3.87 -1.97
CA VAL A 64 -17.12 -4.73 -2.97
C VAL A 64 -15.63 -4.42 -3.01
N PRO A 65 -14.73 -5.37 -2.69
CA PRO A 65 -13.31 -5.20 -2.94
C PRO A 65 -13.06 -5.02 -4.44
N THR A 66 -12.43 -3.91 -4.82
CA THR A 66 -12.27 -3.48 -6.20
C THR A 66 -10.78 -3.27 -6.52
N ILE A 67 -10.32 -3.94 -7.58
CA ILE A 67 -8.97 -3.88 -8.11
C ILE A 67 -9.02 -3.07 -9.42
N GLY A 68 -8.49 -1.86 -9.39
CA GLY A 68 -8.69 -0.85 -10.42
C GLY A 68 -9.91 0.00 -10.13
N LEU A 69 -9.74 1.06 -9.33
CA LEU A 69 -10.76 2.08 -9.13
C LEU A 69 -10.92 2.90 -10.42
N ASP A 70 -12.16 3.27 -10.75
CA ASP A 70 -12.44 4.20 -11.85
C ASP A 70 -12.28 5.66 -11.40
N ASP A 71 -12.18 6.57 -12.38
CA ASP A 71 -12.02 8.01 -12.14
C ASP A 71 -13.10 8.57 -11.21
N ALA A 72 -14.35 8.15 -11.42
CA ALA A 72 -15.49 8.57 -10.59
C ALA A 72 -15.33 8.14 -9.12
N THR A 73 -14.78 6.95 -8.87
CA THR A 73 -14.50 6.47 -7.51
C THR A 73 -13.29 7.18 -6.91
N ILE A 74 -12.22 7.42 -7.69
CA ILE A 74 -11.05 8.16 -7.23
C ILE A 74 -11.46 9.58 -6.81
N GLU A 75 -12.24 10.28 -7.64
CA GLU A 75 -12.81 11.60 -7.34
C GLU A 75 -13.62 11.62 -6.06
N ARG A 76 -14.53 10.66 -5.93
CA ARG A 76 -15.39 10.54 -4.76
C ARG A 76 -14.59 10.23 -3.49
N PHE A 77 -13.56 9.39 -3.59
CA PHE A 77 -12.67 9.09 -2.48
C PHE A 77 -11.85 10.32 -2.08
N ALA A 78 -11.38 11.09 -3.05
CA ALA A 78 -10.64 12.33 -2.84
C ALA A 78 -11.47 13.43 -2.17
N GLN A 79 -12.80 13.46 -2.39
CA GLN A 79 -13.72 14.40 -1.75
C GLN A 79 -14.08 14.01 -0.30
N GLY A 80 -13.75 12.78 0.13
CA GLY A 80 -13.52 12.45 1.53
C GLY A 80 -14.73 12.34 2.47
N GLN A 81 -15.97 12.28 1.99
CA GLN A 81 -17.12 12.05 2.86
C GLN A 81 -17.44 10.56 2.98
N ASN A 82 -17.44 10.03 4.21
CA ASN A 82 -17.82 8.64 4.54
C ASN A 82 -16.96 7.54 3.90
N VAL A 83 -15.69 7.82 3.60
CA VAL A 83 -14.73 6.80 3.17
C VAL A 83 -13.98 6.30 4.39
N LEU A 84 -14.10 5.01 4.70
CA LEU A 84 -13.39 4.41 5.82
C LEU A 84 -11.91 4.18 5.49
N LYS A 85 -11.04 4.33 6.49
CA LYS A 85 -9.65 3.85 6.39
C LYS A 85 -9.62 2.36 6.74
N LEU A 86 -9.25 1.51 5.78
CA LEU A 86 -9.32 0.06 5.92
C LEU A 86 -7.93 -0.58 6.03
N SER A 87 -7.61 -1.08 7.22
CA SER A 87 -6.60 -2.12 7.39
C SER A 87 -7.20 -3.50 7.15
N ARG A 88 -6.38 -4.56 7.20
CA ARG A 88 -6.83 -5.92 6.91
C ARG A 88 -8.00 -6.37 7.79
N ARG A 89 -8.00 -5.99 9.07
CA ARG A 89 -9.09 -6.33 9.99
C ARG A 89 -10.42 -5.66 9.63
N ASP A 90 -10.37 -4.51 8.96
CA ASP A 90 -11.54 -3.67 8.68
C ASP A 90 -12.23 -4.10 7.37
N LEU A 91 -11.52 -4.80 6.47
CA LEU A 91 -12.04 -5.26 5.18
C LEU A 91 -13.35 -6.03 5.32
N GLY A 92 -13.40 -7.03 6.22
CA GLY A 92 -14.59 -7.86 6.42
C GLY A 92 -15.82 -7.06 6.87
N LEU A 93 -15.61 -6.07 7.75
CA LEU A 93 -16.68 -5.21 8.23
C LEU A 93 -17.18 -4.28 7.12
N ALA A 94 -16.29 -3.65 6.36
CA ALA A 94 -16.66 -2.77 5.24
C ALA A 94 -17.46 -3.53 4.18
N ILE A 95 -17.07 -4.77 3.88
CA ILE A 95 -17.80 -5.67 2.97
C ILE A 95 -19.21 -5.97 3.51
N ALA A 96 -19.30 -6.42 4.76
CA ALA A 96 -20.58 -6.82 5.36
C ALA A 96 -21.56 -5.65 5.52
N THR A 97 -21.04 -4.44 5.69
CA THR A 97 -21.84 -3.21 5.89
C THR A 97 -21.99 -2.37 4.63
N GLN A 98 -21.52 -2.87 3.48
CA GLN A 98 -21.63 -2.19 2.18
C GLN A 98 -21.05 -0.77 2.16
N GLN A 99 -19.97 -0.55 2.90
CA GLN A 99 -19.33 0.76 3.01
C GLN A 99 -18.22 0.95 1.98
N ASP A 100 -17.98 2.21 1.64
CA ASP A 100 -16.76 2.59 0.93
C ASP A 100 -15.57 2.64 1.89
N GLY A 101 -14.42 2.22 1.39
CA GLY A 101 -13.20 2.38 2.16
C GLY A 101 -11.93 2.36 1.34
N ALA A 102 -11.04 3.27 1.74
CA ALA A 102 -9.70 3.40 1.24
C ALA A 102 -8.78 2.44 1.98
N THR A 103 -8.05 1.61 1.24
CA THR A 103 -7.19 0.58 1.84
C THR A 103 -5.83 1.14 2.21
N THR A 104 -5.34 0.77 3.38
CA THR A 104 -3.95 0.99 3.83
C THR A 104 -3.03 -0.03 3.17
N VAL A 105 -1.71 0.10 3.35
CA VAL A 105 -0.72 -0.92 2.94
C VAL A 105 -1.17 -2.35 3.28
N ALA A 106 -1.54 -2.63 4.53
CA ALA A 106 -2.00 -3.97 4.92
C ALA A 106 -3.26 -4.43 4.16
N GLY A 107 -4.23 -3.53 3.95
CA GLY A 107 -5.46 -3.83 3.24
C GLY A 107 -5.23 -4.03 1.74
N THR A 108 -4.39 -3.19 1.15
CA THR A 108 -3.99 -3.25 -0.26
C THR A 108 -3.24 -4.53 -0.56
N MET A 109 -2.25 -4.92 0.26
CA MET A 109 -1.51 -6.18 0.09
C MET A 109 -2.44 -7.39 0.09
N ALA A 110 -3.37 -7.46 1.05
CA ALA A 110 -4.31 -8.58 1.16
C ALA A 110 -5.18 -8.73 -0.10
N LEU A 111 -5.67 -7.62 -0.64
CA LEU A 111 -6.51 -7.63 -1.85
C LEU A 111 -5.68 -7.81 -3.14
N ALA A 112 -4.49 -7.23 -3.22
CA ALA A 112 -3.55 -7.40 -4.33
C ALA A 112 -3.16 -8.87 -4.48
N HIS A 113 -2.77 -9.52 -3.38
CA HIS A 113 -2.43 -10.94 -3.38
C HIS A 113 -3.63 -11.81 -3.77
N ALA A 114 -4.83 -11.51 -3.26
CA ALA A 114 -6.06 -12.20 -3.65
C ALA A 114 -6.40 -12.03 -5.14
N ALA A 115 -5.93 -10.97 -5.78
CA ALA A 115 -6.06 -10.71 -7.21
C ALA A 115 -4.92 -11.31 -8.06
N GLY A 116 -3.89 -11.91 -7.44
CA GLY A 116 -2.70 -12.41 -8.12
C GLY A 116 -1.69 -11.32 -8.51
N ILE A 117 -1.74 -10.14 -7.86
CA ILE A 117 -0.76 -9.06 -8.05
C ILE A 117 0.37 -9.21 -7.04
N GLU A 118 1.61 -9.25 -7.51
CA GLU A 118 2.80 -9.52 -6.68
C GLU A 118 3.62 -8.26 -6.34
N VAL A 119 3.35 -7.12 -6.98
CA VAL A 119 4.08 -5.85 -6.78
C VAL A 119 3.12 -4.74 -6.37
N PHE A 120 3.47 -3.99 -5.33
CA PHE A 120 2.71 -2.88 -4.78
C PHE A 120 3.64 -1.68 -4.54
N ALA A 121 3.26 -0.50 -5.02
CA ALA A 121 3.96 0.75 -4.75
C ALA A 121 3.17 1.67 -3.79
N THR A 122 3.86 2.22 -2.79
CA THR A 122 3.33 3.21 -1.85
C THR A 122 4.41 4.25 -1.53
N GLY A 123 4.03 5.38 -0.92
CA GLY A 123 5.01 6.34 -0.42
C GLY A 123 5.84 5.77 0.73
N GLY A 124 5.19 5.21 1.75
CA GLY A 124 5.86 4.75 2.96
C GLY A 124 4.99 3.83 3.79
N ILE A 125 5.57 2.77 4.34
CA ILE A 125 4.82 1.81 5.16
C ILE A 125 4.48 2.39 6.55
N GLY A 126 3.48 1.83 7.21
CA GLY A 126 3.35 1.95 8.66
C GLY A 126 4.46 1.16 9.37
N GLY A 127 4.54 1.31 10.69
CA GLY A 127 5.58 0.68 11.48
C GLY A 127 5.30 0.77 12.97
N VAL A 128 6.35 0.68 13.77
CA VAL A 128 6.26 0.87 15.22
C VAL A 128 6.16 2.36 15.51
N HIS A 129 5.16 2.78 16.28
CA HIS A 129 5.02 4.19 16.64
C HIS A 129 6.00 4.55 17.76
N ARG A 130 6.41 5.82 17.82
CA ARG A 130 7.22 6.33 18.94
C ARG A 130 6.41 6.20 20.23
N GLY A 131 7.01 5.58 21.26
CA GLY A 131 6.33 5.27 22.53
C GLY A 131 5.61 3.91 22.56
N ALA A 132 5.75 3.08 21.53
CA ALA A 132 5.11 1.76 21.46
C ALA A 132 5.55 0.78 22.56
N THR A 133 6.67 1.02 23.25
CA THR A 133 7.08 0.22 24.42
C THR A 133 6.06 0.26 25.55
N GLU A 134 5.22 1.30 25.60
CA GLU A 134 4.14 1.46 26.57
C GLU A 134 2.76 1.27 25.92
N SER A 135 2.54 1.88 24.75
CA SER A 135 1.22 1.91 24.11
C SER A 135 0.89 0.68 23.28
N TRP A 136 1.90 -0.08 22.86
CA TRP A 136 1.78 -1.15 21.88
C TRP A 136 1.17 -0.71 20.53
N ASP A 137 1.30 0.57 20.18
CA ASP A 137 0.86 1.11 18.90
C ASP A 137 1.81 0.70 17.77
N VAL A 138 1.51 -0.43 17.14
CA VAL A 138 2.28 -1.04 16.06
C VAL A 138 1.37 -1.27 14.85
N SER A 139 1.78 -0.77 13.68
CA SER A 139 1.00 -0.91 12.46
C SER A 139 0.82 -2.38 12.05
N ALA A 140 -0.40 -2.72 11.66
CA ALA A 140 -0.72 -4.02 11.07
C ALA A 140 0.00 -4.28 9.73
N ASP A 141 0.58 -3.25 9.11
CA ASP A 141 1.40 -3.38 7.90
C ASP A 141 2.57 -4.33 8.12
N LEU A 142 3.21 -4.30 9.29
CA LEU A 142 4.37 -5.15 9.59
C LEU A 142 3.97 -6.63 9.61
N THR A 143 2.88 -6.96 10.30
CA THR A 143 2.33 -8.32 10.32
C THR A 143 1.89 -8.77 8.92
N GLU A 144 1.37 -7.86 8.10
CA GLU A 144 0.97 -8.19 6.73
C GLU A 144 2.17 -8.51 5.84
N LEU A 145 3.23 -7.71 5.93
CA LEU A 145 4.51 -7.95 5.25
C LEU A 145 5.09 -9.33 5.58
N GLY A 146 4.93 -9.80 6.82
CA GLY A 146 5.41 -11.12 7.25
C GLY A 146 4.64 -12.33 6.72
N ARG A 147 3.46 -12.15 6.09
CA ARG A 147 2.59 -13.27 5.70
C ARG A 147 2.01 -13.24 4.30
N THR A 148 2.04 -12.08 3.64
CA THR A 148 1.43 -11.90 2.32
C THR A 148 2.53 -11.68 1.29
N PRO A 149 2.69 -12.59 0.29
CA PRO A 149 3.81 -12.55 -0.65
C PRO A 149 3.56 -11.48 -1.73
N VAL A 150 3.78 -10.22 -1.37
CA VAL A 150 3.71 -9.04 -2.24
C VAL A 150 4.94 -8.18 -1.94
N LEU A 151 5.70 -7.84 -2.99
CA LEU A 151 6.81 -6.88 -2.91
C LEU A 151 6.24 -5.47 -2.73
N VAL A 152 6.61 -4.81 -1.63
CA VAL A 152 6.20 -3.42 -1.35
C VAL A 152 7.36 -2.46 -1.60
N VAL A 153 7.23 -1.65 -2.66
CA VAL A 153 8.16 -0.58 -2.99
C VAL A 153 7.74 0.70 -2.25
N CYS A 154 8.65 1.26 -1.44
CA CYS A 154 8.37 2.45 -0.63
C CYS A 154 9.65 3.24 -0.30
N ALA A 155 9.50 4.47 0.19
CA ALA A 155 10.58 5.29 0.73
C ALA A 155 10.85 4.97 2.23
N GLY A 156 10.80 3.68 2.60
CA GLY A 156 10.90 3.24 4.00
C GLY A 156 9.60 3.41 4.80
N ALA A 157 9.72 3.49 6.12
CA ALA A 157 8.59 3.73 7.01
C ALA A 157 8.35 5.24 7.20
N LYS A 158 7.08 5.66 7.35
CA LYS A 158 6.71 7.07 7.53
C LYS A 158 7.54 7.74 8.64
N SER A 159 8.00 8.98 8.40
CA SER A 159 8.96 9.70 9.27
C SER A 159 8.51 9.95 10.72
N ILE A 160 7.20 9.83 10.99
CA ILE A 160 6.61 9.96 12.33
C ILE A 160 6.83 8.73 13.23
N LEU A 161 7.37 7.65 12.67
CA LEU A 161 7.52 6.35 13.34
C LEU A 161 8.88 6.21 14.05
N ASP A 162 9.01 5.11 14.78
CA ASP A 162 10.26 4.62 15.35
C ASP A 162 10.92 3.65 14.36
N LEU A 163 11.89 4.15 13.59
CA LEU A 163 12.52 3.38 12.52
C LEU A 163 13.38 2.21 13.05
N PRO A 164 14.22 2.38 14.10
CA PRO A 164 14.93 1.25 14.69
C PRO A 164 14.00 0.14 15.14
N ALA A 165 12.95 0.46 15.91
CA ALA A 165 12.00 -0.56 16.38
C ALA A 165 11.23 -1.20 15.21
N THR A 166 10.95 -0.44 14.15
CA THR A 166 10.31 -0.99 12.94
C THR A 166 11.18 -2.04 12.26
N LEU A 167 12.50 -1.80 12.13
CA LEU A 167 13.42 -2.77 11.54
C LEU A 167 13.53 -4.04 12.40
N GLU A 168 13.58 -3.91 13.72
CA GLU A 168 13.62 -5.06 14.65
C GLU A 168 12.36 -5.95 14.54
N VAL A 169 11.18 -5.34 14.37
CA VAL A 169 9.94 -6.10 14.13
C VAL A 169 9.95 -6.77 12.76
N LEU A 170 10.44 -6.10 11.72
CA LEU A 170 10.58 -6.71 10.38
C LEU A 170 11.54 -7.89 10.40
N GLU A 171 12.67 -7.77 11.09
CA GLU A 171 13.61 -8.87 11.33
C GLU A 171 12.92 -10.04 12.04
N THR A 172 12.22 -9.77 13.14
CA THR A 172 11.50 -10.78 13.93
C THR A 172 10.45 -11.52 13.10
N LEU A 173 9.78 -10.83 12.18
CA LEU A 173 8.77 -11.39 11.28
C LEU A 173 9.39 -12.06 10.04
N GLY A 174 10.71 -12.03 9.88
CA GLY A 174 11.42 -12.61 8.74
C GLY A 174 11.18 -11.87 7.42
N VAL A 175 10.85 -10.58 7.47
CA VAL A 175 10.60 -9.75 6.28
C VAL A 175 11.93 -9.23 5.74
N PRO A 176 12.32 -9.56 4.49
CA PRO A 176 13.50 -8.98 3.87
C PRO A 176 13.31 -7.48 3.61
N VAL A 177 14.28 -6.67 4.01
CA VAL A 177 14.33 -5.23 3.71
C VAL A 177 15.54 -4.97 2.81
N VAL A 178 15.27 -4.48 1.59
CA VAL A 178 16.29 -4.28 0.55
C VAL A 178 16.38 -2.79 0.21
N GLY A 179 17.58 -2.23 0.30
CA GLY A 179 17.85 -0.88 -0.17
C GLY A 179 18.07 -0.86 -1.68
N TYR A 180 17.30 -0.06 -2.42
CA TYR A 180 17.49 0.11 -3.86
C TYR A 180 18.47 1.24 -4.14
N GLY A 181 19.68 0.91 -4.61
CA GLY A 181 20.77 1.85 -4.84
C GLY A 181 21.39 2.43 -3.56
N THR A 182 21.06 1.89 -2.38
CA THR A 182 21.50 2.39 -1.07
C THR A 182 21.73 1.24 -0.08
N ASP A 183 22.65 1.42 0.86
CA ASP A 183 22.92 0.50 1.97
C ASP A 183 22.20 0.92 3.27
N GLU A 184 21.29 1.90 3.18
CA GLU A 184 20.65 2.55 4.31
C GLU A 184 19.13 2.53 4.18
N PHE A 185 18.43 2.39 5.31
CA PHE A 185 16.97 2.42 5.36
C PHE A 185 16.49 3.87 5.19
N PRO A 186 15.75 4.23 4.14
CA PRO A 186 15.30 5.61 3.95
C PRO A 186 14.31 6.05 5.04
N ALA A 187 14.36 7.33 5.43
CA ALA A 187 13.50 7.92 6.46
C ALA A 187 12.34 8.73 5.84
N PHE A 188 11.69 8.17 4.82
CA PHE A 188 10.58 8.78 4.10
C PHE A 188 10.97 10.09 3.37
N TYR A 189 10.89 11.24 4.04
CA TYR A 189 11.29 12.53 3.45
C TYR A 189 12.80 12.74 3.37
N SER A 190 13.58 11.98 4.15
CA SER A 190 15.04 12.02 4.15
C SER A 190 15.59 10.75 3.53
N GLU A 191 16.55 10.90 2.63
CA GLU A 191 17.29 9.79 2.03
C GLU A 191 18.11 9.02 3.08
N SER A 192 18.50 9.69 4.17
CA SER A 192 19.29 9.11 5.26
C SER A 192 18.53 9.07 6.58
N SER A 193 18.61 7.93 7.27
CA SER A 193 18.15 7.66 8.64
C SER A 193 19.29 7.33 9.62
N GLY A 194 20.49 7.03 9.12
CA GLY A 194 21.61 6.45 9.86
C GLY A 194 21.51 4.93 10.10
N LEU A 195 20.46 4.27 9.60
CA LEU A 195 20.21 2.85 9.85
C LEU A 195 20.63 1.98 8.67
N ARG A 196 21.68 1.18 8.86
CA ARG A 196 22.24 0.32 7.82
C ARG A 196 21.33 -0.88 7.54
N LEU A 197 21.09 -1.17 6.27
CA LEU A 197 20.41 -2.37 5.81
C LEU A 197 21.38 -3.54 5.61
N THR A 198 20.85 -4.75 5.67
CA THR A 198 21.61 -5.99 5.44
C THR A 198 21.64 -6.42 3.97
N ALA A 199 20.75 -5.87 3.14
CA ALA A 199 20.65 -6.17 1.72
C ALA A 199 20.50 -4.90 0.87
N ARG A 200 21.16 -4.90 -0.29
CA ARG A 200 21.11 -3.85 -1.30
C ARG A 200 20.94 -4.48 -2.68
N ALA A 201 20.16 -3.82 -3.53
CA ALA A 201 20.03 -4.12 -4.95
C ALA A 201 20.27 -2.85 -5.76
N ASP A 202 21.05 -2.93 -6.83
CA ASP A 202 21.32 -1.79 -7.74
C ASP A 202 20.53 -1.88 -9.06
N THR A 203 19.82 -2.99 -9.28
CA THR A 203 18.95 -3.23 -10.44
C THR A 203 17.65 -3.90 -10.00
N PRO A 204 16.53 -3.66 -10.71
CA PRO A 204 15.25 -4.34 -10.46
C PRO A 204 15.30 -5.86 -10.68
#